data_AF-A0A7V0ISC5-F1
#
_entry.id   AF-A0A7V0ISC5-F1
#
_cell.length_a   1.000
_cell.length_b   1.000
_cell.length_c   1.000
_cell.angle_alpha   90.00
_cell.angle_beta   90.00
_cell.angle_gamma   90.00
#
_symmetry.space_group_name_H-M   'P 1'
#
loop_
_entity.id
_entity.type
_entity.pdbx_description
1 polymer ?
#
loop_
_entity_poly.entity_id
_entity_poly.type
_entity_poly.pdbx_seq_one_letter_code
_entity_poly.pdbx_strand_id
1 'polypeptide(L)'
;LVEDIVDTGLTLTSMLRLLGTRSCASISTVTLFDKVTRRIVDVDVEYRGFEVGDEFLLGYGMDWEGRYRNLDSVWAVMDLDALAGGPEDLDRVLFGPTGDSLAP
;
A
#
# COMPACT_ATOMS: atom_id res chain seq x y z
N LEU A 1 5.93 -7.79 12.40
CA LEU A 1 6.10 -7.19 11.06
C LEU A 1 5.01 -6.16 10.89
N VAL A 2 5.37 -4.99 10.39
CA VAL A 2 4.45 -3.87 10.16
C VAL A 2 4.53 -3.58 8.67
N GLU A 3 3.45 -3.85 7.95
CA GLU A 3 3.34 -3.61 6.52
C GLU A 3 2.36 -2.46 6.27
N ASP A 4 2.63 -1.61 5.28
CA ASP A 4 1.65 -0.64 4.78
C ASP A 4 0.49 -1.37 4.08
N ILE A 5 0.80 -2.34 3.22
CA ILE A 5 -0.19 -3.11 2.48
C ILE A 5 0.25 -4.57 2.29
N VAL A 6 -0.68 -5.51 2.47
CA VAL A 6 -0.48 -6.90 2.03
C VAL A 6 -1.37 -7.16 0.82
N ASP A 7 -0.72 -7.37 -0.33
CA ASP A 7 -1.38 -7.63 -1.62
C ASP A 7 -1.37 -9.14 -1.96
N THR A 8 -0.39 -9.61 -2.73
CA THR A 8 -0.32 -11.03 -3.14
C THR A 8 0.00 -12.02 -2.02
N GLY A 9 0.49 -11.52 -0.87
CA GLY A 9 0.97 -12.31 0.26
C GLY A 9 2.40 -12.84 0.14
N LEU A 10 3.05 -12.70 -1.01
CA LEU A 10 4.37 -13.29 -1.29
C LEU A 10 5.50 -12.67 -0.45
N THR A 11 5.52 -11.34 -0.33
CA THR A 11 6.53 -10.61 0.45
C THR A 11 6.46 -11.01 1.93
N LEU A 12 5.27 -10.90 2.52
CA LEU A 12 5.05 -11.23 3.93
C LEU A 12 5.40 -12.70 4.22
N THR A 13 4.98 -13.64 3.36
CA THR A 13 5.34 -15.06 3.48
C THR A 13 6.86 -15.26 3.47
N SER A 14 7.57 -14.57 2.58
CA SER A 14 9.03 -14.67 2.47
C SER A 14 9.72 -14.11 3.71
N MET A 15 9.25 -12.99 4.25
CA MET A 15 9.76 -12.40 5.49
C MET A 15 9.49 -13.30 6.70
N LEU A 16 8.29 -13.85 6.83
CA LEU A 16 7.93 -14.78 7.91
C LEU A 16 8.81 -16.04 7.88
N ARG A 17 9.06 -16.61 6.69
CA ARG A 17 9.99 -17.74 6.53
C ARG A 17 11.40 -17.37 6.97
N LEU A 18 11.91 -16.22 6.52
CA LEU A 18 13.25 -15.75 6.89
C LEU A 18 13.37 -15.55 8.41
N LEU A 19 12.42 -14.86 9.03
CA LEU A 19 12.43 -14.61 10.46
C LEU A 19 12.22 -15.89 11.29
N GLY A 20 11.43 -16.84 10.79
CA GLY A 20 11.25 -18.15 11.41
C GLY A 20 12.57 -18.93 11.59
N THR A 21 13.58 -18.67 10.75
CA THR A 21 14.92 -19.29 10.91
C THR A 21 15.73 -18.70 12.07
N ARG A 22 15.30 -17.58 12.67
CA ARG A 22 16.09 -16.81 13.64
C ARG A 22 15.72 -17.08 15.11
N SER A 23 14.94 -18.12 15.39
CA SER A 23 14.51 -18.47 16.76
C SER A 23 13.87 -17.29 17.52
N CYS A 24 13.06 -16.49 16.84
CA CYS A 24 12.29 -15.43 17.49
C CYS A 24 11.33 -16.04 18.53
N ALA A 25 11.23 -15.43 19.71
CA ALA A 25 10.30 -15.89 20.76
C ALA A 25 8.83 -15.83 20.29
N SER A 26 8.49 -14.84 19.47
CA SER A 26 7.19 -14.67 18.82
C SER A 26 7.33 -13.78 17.59
N ILE A 27 6.40 -13.93 16.64
CA ILE A 27 6.26 -13.07 15.46
C ILE A 27 4.78 -12.80 15.27
N SER A 28 4.42 -11.52 15.25
CA SER A 28 3.06 -11.04 14.93
C SER A 28 3.11 -10.15 13.70
N THR A 29 2.00 -10.08 12.97
CA THR A 29 1.87 -9.32 11.72
C THR A 29 0.77 -8.28 11.85
N VAL A 30 1.04 -7.06 11.42
CA VAL A 30 0.04 -6.00 11.31
C VAL A 30 0.15 -5.34 9.94
N THR A 31 -0.99 -5.04 9.33
CA THR A 31 -1.02 -4.22 8.11
C THR A 31 -2.08 -3.13 8.18
N LEU A 32 -1.82 -2.00 7.52
CA LEU A 32 -2.84 -0.97 7.36
C LEU A 32 -3.90 -1.40 6.35
N PHE A 33 -3.50 -1.95 5.19
CA PHE A 33 -4.43 -2.40 4.13
C PHE A 33 -4.23 -3.87 3.77
N ASP A 34 -5.30 -4.65 3.78
CA ASP A 34 -5.29 -6.06 3.40
C ASP A 34 -6.15 -6.29 2.14
N LYS A 35 -5.51 -6.62 1.02
CA LYS A 35 -6.17 -6.97 -0.26
C LYS A 35 -6.39 -8.47 -0.37
N VAL A 36 -7.28 -9.00 0.47
CA VAL A 36 -7.57 -10.45 0.54
C VAL A 36 -7.95 -11.02 -0.84
N THR A 37 -8.65 -10.26 -1.67
CA THR A 37 -9.09 -10.66 -3.02
C THR A 37 -7.95 -10.90 -4.01
N ARG A 38 -6.75 -10.37 -3.75
CA ARG A 38 -5.55 -10.50 -4.61
C ARG A 38 -4.57 -11.57 -4.15
N ARG A 39 -4.88 -12.28 -3.07
CA ARG A 39 -3.99 -13.30 -2.49
C ARG A 39 -3.66 -14.38 -3.52
N ILE A 40 -2.37 -14.57 -3.76
CA ILE A 40 -1.83 -15.70 -4.53
C ILE A 40 -1.39 -16.80 -3.58
N VAL A 41 -0.86 -16.41 -2.42
CA VAL A 41 -0.51 -17.31 -1.32
C VAL A 41 -1.29 -16.90 -0.09
N ASP A 42 -1.83 -17.89 0.61
CA ASP A 42 -2.49 -17.64 1.89
C ASP A 42 -1.43 -17.29 2.94
N VAL A 43 -1.65 -16.18 3.64
CA VAL A 43 -0.79 -15.68 4.71
C VAL A 43 -1.62 -14.97 5.73
N ASP A 44 -1.47 -15.41 6.99
CA ASP A 44 -2.24 -14.86 8.09
C ASP A 44 -1.70 -13.48 8.51
N VAL A 45 -2.63 -12.56 8.71
CA VAL A 45 -2.36 -11.20 9.17
C VAL A 45 -3.12 -11.01 10.47
N GLU A 46 -2.38 -11.00 11.58
CA GLU A 46 -2.96 -11.04 12.93
C GLU A 46 -3.75 -9.76 13.24
N TYR A 47 -3.26 -8.60 12.79
CA TYR A 47 -3.91 -7.31 12.96
C TYR A 47 -4.12 -6.63 11.61
N ARG A 48 -5.38 -6.38 11.25
CA ARG A 48 -5.74 -5.67 10.01
C ARG A 48 -6.30 -4.30 10.36
N GLY A 49 -5.82 -3.26 9.68
CA GLY A 49 -6.43 -1.94 9.69
C GLY A 49 -7.73 -1.93 8.90
N PHE A 50 -7.62 -2.14 7.59
CA PHE A 50 -8.75 -2.16 6.65
C PHE A 50 -8.58 -3.29 5.63
N GLU A 51 -9.67 -4.03 5.39
CA GLU A 51 -9.76 -4.90 4.22
C GLU A 51 -10.28 -4.08 3.03
N VAL A 52 -9.60 -4.15 1.89
CA VAL A 52 -9.89 -3.32 0.70
C VAL A 52 -9.90 -4.17 -0.58
N GLY A 53 -10.43 -3.61 -1.67
CA GLY A 53 -10.52 -4.26 -2.97
C GLY A 53 -9.22 -4.19 -3.77
N ASP A 54 -9.35 -4.26 -5.10
CA ASP A 54 -8.23 -4.11 -6.02
C ASP A 54 -8.10 -2.67 -6.54
N GLU A 55 -8.28 -1.68 -5.65
CA GLU A 55 -8.01 -0.29 -5.99
C GLU A 55 -6.51 0.00 -5.87
N PHE A 56 -5.94 0.79 -6.78
CA PHE A 56 -4.57 1.24 -6.61
C PHE A 56 -4.52 2.34 -5.53
N LEU A 57 -3.81 2.07 -4.43
CA LEU A 57 -3.71 2.97 -3.27
C LEU A 57 -2.37 3.71 -3.26
N LEU A 58 -2.40 4.98 -2.89
CA LEU A 58 -1.21 5.84 -2.76
C LEU A 58 -1.34 6.80 -1.58
N GLY A 59 -0.21 7.36 -1.13
CA GLY A 59 -0.17 8.19 0.06
C GLY A 59 0.09 7.39 1.34
N TYR A 60 0.36 8.10 2.43
CA TYR A 60 0.63 7.51 3.75
C TYR A 60 1.70 6.41 3.74
N GLY A 61 2.77 6.63 2.96
CA GLY A 61 3.89 5.69 2.78
C GLY A 61 3.83 4.87 1.50
N MET A 62 2.65 4.68 0.91
CA MET A 62 2.46 3.99 -0.38
C MET A 62 2.78 4.93 -1.55
N ASP A 63 3.30 4.37 -2.65
CA ASP A 63 3.82 5.16 -3.76
C ASP A 63 3.34 4.73 -5.14
N TRP A 64 3.51 5.67 -6.07
CA TRP A 64 3.57 5.37 -7.49
C TRP A 64 4.91 5.86 -8.05
N GLU A 65 5.78 4.94 -8.45
CA GLU A 65 7.14 5.21 -8.95
C GLU A 65 7.98 6.07 -7.98
N GLY A 66 7.86 5.80 -6.69
CA GLY A 66 8.56 6.50 -5.62
C GLY A 66 7.95 7.86 -5.24
N ARG A 67 6.85 8.28 -5.87
CA ARG A 67 6.16 9.55 -5.59
C ARG A 67 4.99 9.37 -4.63
N TYR A 68 4.53 10.47 -4.05
CA TYR A 68 3.31 10.56 -3.20
C TYR A 68 3.35 9.87 -1.85
N ARG A 69 4.46 9.22 -1.44
CA ARG A 69 4.58 8.60 -0.10
C ARG A 69 4.25 9.54 1.06
N ASN A 70 4.53 10.83 0.89
CA ASN A 70 4.40 11.85 1.92
C ASN A 70 3.05 12.55 1.96
N LEU A 71 2.06 12.12 1.16
CA LEU A 71 0.69 12.58 1.33
C LEU A 71 0.19 12.15 2.71
N ASP A 72 -0.46 13.07 3.42
CA ASP A 72 -1.05 12.87 4.74
C ASP A 72 -2.34 12.04 4.72
N SER A 73 -2.85 11.80 3.52
CA SER A 73 -4.09 11.10 3.21
C SER A 73 -3.80 9.89 2.32
N VAL A 74 -4.68 8.88 2.41
CA VAL A 74 -4.68 7.73 1.50
C VAL A 74 -5.66 8.01 0.37
N TRP A 75 -5.19 7.83 -0.86
CA TRP A 75 -5.97 8.01 -2.07
C TRP A 75 -6.16 6.67 -2.79
N ALA A 76 -7.38 6.43 -3.25
CA ALA A 76 -7.72 5.31 -4.13
C ALA A 76 -7.88 5.81 -5.55
N VAL A 77 -7.13 5.25 -6.49
CA VAL A 77 -7.24 5.55 -7.92
C VAL A 77 -8.31 4.67 -8.54
N MET A 78 -9.39 5.30 -8.99
CA MET A 78 -10.56 4.61 -9.56
C MET A 78 -10.40 4.26 -11.03
N ASP A 79 -9.58 5.02 -11.76
CA ASP A 79 -9.31 4.83 -13.18
C ASP A 79 -7.82 5.03 -13.42
N LEU A 80 -7.07 3.92 -13.38
CA LEU A 80 -5.63 3.94 -13.59
C LEU A 80 -5.30 4.16 -15.08
N ASP A 81 -6.18 3.73 -15.99
CA ASP A 81 -6.00 3.89 -17.43
C ASP A 81 -6.12 5.36 -17.85
N ALA A 82 -6.95 6.15 -17.17
CA ALA A 82 -7.01 7.60 -17.36
C ALA A 82 -5.71 8.33 -16.98
N LEU A 83 -4.81 7.67 -16.24
CA LEU A 83 -3.50 8.20 -15.81
C LEU A 83 -2.35 7.54 -16.60
N ALA A 84 -2.59 7.17 -17.86
CA ALA A 84 -1.63 6.47 -18.71
C ALA A 84 -0.33 7.27 -19.00
N GLY A 85 -0.31 8.59 -18.78
CA GLY A 85 0.90 9.41 -18.86
C GLY A 85 1.85 9.19 -17.68
N GLY A 86 1.40 8.47 -16.65
CA GLY A 86 2.15 8.13 -15.46
C GLY A 86 1.79 8.99 -14.26
N PRO A 87 2.63 8.97 -13.20
CA PRO A 87 2.39 9.70 -11.96
C PRO A 87 2.05 11.18 -12.15
N GLU A 88 2.69 11.86 -13.12
CA GLU A 88 2.55 13.30 -13.35
C GLU A 88 1.12 13.74 -13.67
N ASP A 89 0.30 12.86 -14.26
CA ASP A 89 -1.12 13.13 -14.51
C ASP A 89 -1.87 13.37 -13.20
N LEU A 90 -1.41 12.74 -12.11
CA LEU A 90 -1.97 12.87 -10.77
C LEU A 90 -1.56 14.18 -10.08
N ASP A 91 -0.42 14.79 -10.44
CA ASP A 91 0.02 16.06 -9.83
C ASP A 91 -1.02 17.17 -10.01
N ARG A 92 -1.67 17.22 -11.18
CA ARG A 92 -2.74 18.19 -11.47
C ARG A 92 -3.96 17.98 -10.60
N VAL A 93 -4.29 16.73 -10.29
CA VAL A 93 -5.42 16.34 -9.45
C VAL A 93 -5.14 16.66 -7.99
N LEU A 94 -3.93 16.33 -7.52
CA LEU A 94 -3.55 16.47 -6.12
C LEU A 94 -3.20 17.90 -5.72
N PHE A 95 -2.42 18.62 -6.55
CA PHE A 95 -1.83 19.91 -6.17
C PHE A 95 -2.41 21.10 -6.94
N GLY A 96 -3.29 20.84 -7.92
CA GLY A 96 -3.84 21.86 -8.80
C GLY A 96 -2.82 22.46 -9.78
N PRO A 97 -3.22 23.49 -10.55
CA PRO A 97 -2.41 24.05 -11.64
C PRO A 97 -1.13 24.79 -11.20
N THR A 98 -0.93 25.02 -9.90
CA THR A 98 0.19 25.82 -9.36
C THR A 98 1.10 25.05 -8.41
N GLY A 99 0.84 23.76 -8.15
CA GLY A 99 1.68 22.93 -7.29
C GLY A 99 1.60 23.23 -5.79
N ASP A 100 0.62 24.06 -5.37
CA ASP A 100 0.61 24.69 -4.03
C ASP A 100 -0.55 24.23 -3.13
N SER A 101 -1.38 23.27 -3.53
CA SER A 101 -2.51 22.86 -2.68
C SER A 101 -2.35 21.48 -2.08
N LEU A 102 -1.84 21.42 -0.86
CA LEU A 102 -2.29 20.45 0.15
C LEU A 102 -3.68 20.92 0.61
N ALA A 103 -4.74 20.49 -0.09
CA ALA A 103 -6.10 20.73 0.41
C ALA A 103 -6.34 19.79 1.62
N PRO A 104 -6.99 20.29 2.69
CA PRO A 104 -7.11 19.63 3.98
C PRO A 104 -7.95 18.35 3.98
#